data_AF-A0A081FZ49-F1
#
_entry.id   AF-A0A081FZ49-F1
#
_cell.length_a   1.000
_cell.length_b   1.000
_cell.length_c   1.000
_cell.angle_alpha   90.00
_cell.angle_beta   90.00
_cell.angle_gamma   90.00
#
_symmetry.space_group_name_H-M   'P 1'
#
loop_
_entity.id
_entity.type
_entity.pdbx_description
1 polymer ?
#
loop_
_entity_poly.entity_id
_entity_poly.type
_entity_poly.pdbx_seq_one_letter_code
_entity_poly.pdbx_strand_id
1 'polypeptide(L)' 'MDRHRTGRISNLLAIIASAFFAAVGVAGYGRTEDLRQLMLFLGLAVLAFGIVKLAFYGINRLLDSIDER' A
#
# COMPACT_ATOMS: atom_id res chain seq x y z
N MET A 1 4.57 -18.74 7.38
CA MET A 1 6.04 -18.51 7.55
C MET A 1 6.55 -17.87 6.28
N ASP A 2 7.26 -16.75 6.39
CA ASP A 2 7.76 -15.92 5.27
C ASP A 2 8.88 -16.67 4.51
N ARG A 3 8.51 -17.56 3.57
CA ARG A 3 9.46 -18.46 2.88
C ARG A 3 10.28 -17.74 1.80
N HIS A 4 9.83 -16.58 1.31
CA HIS A 4 10.44 -15.88 0.16
C HIS A 4 10.92 -14.43 0.40
N ARG A 5 10.93 -13.90 1.64
CA ARG A 5 11.17 -12.46 1.94
C ARG A 5 10.19 -11.50 1.25
N THR A 6 9.20 -12.00 0.51
CA THR A 6 8.16 -11.22 -0.16
C THR A 6 7.31 -10.46 0.84
N GLY A 7 7.15 -10.97 2.07
CA GLY A 7 6.45 -10.26 3.14
C GLY A 7 7.09 -8.92 3.51
N ARG A 8 8.42 -8.86 3.61
CA ARG A 8 9.15 -7.61 3.91
C ARG A 8 9.07 -6.61 2.78
N ILE A 9 9.26 -7.05 1.53
CA ILE A 9 9.20 -6.18 0.35
C ILE A 9 7.79 -5.62 0.17
N SER A 10 6.76 -6.48 0.31
CA SER A 10 5.36 -6.08 0.29
C SER A 10 5.08 -4.98 1.32
N ASN A 11 5.51 -5.19 2.57
CA ASN A 11 5.24 -4.23 3.63
C ASN A 11 5.97 -2.90 3.40
N LEU A 12 7.23 -2.95 2.91
CA LEU A 12 7.99 -1.74 2.58
C LEU A 12 7.32 -0.94 1.45
N LEU A 13 6.92 -1.61 0.36
CA LEU A 13 6.24 -0.97 -0.77
C LEU A 13 4.88 -0.40 -0.37
N ALA A 14 4.12 -1.12 0.46
CA ALA A 14 2.84 -0.65 0.97
C ALA A 14 3.02 0.62 1.81
N ILE A 15 4.05 0.67 2.67
CA ILE A 15 4.38 1.86 3.47
C ILE A 15 4.76 3.03 2.56
N ILE A 16 5.64 2.82 1.58
CA ILE A 16 6.10 3.87 0.66
C ILE A 16 4.91 4.45 -0.13
N ALA A 17 4.06 3.60 -0.69
CA ALA A 17 2.87 4.03 -1.43
C ALA A 17 1.91 4.83 -0.53
N SER A 18 1.65 4.36 0.69
CA SER A 18 0.76 5.04 1.64
C SER A 18 1.33 6.41 2.05
N ALA A 19 2.64 6.46 2.35
CA ALA A 19 3.33 7.68 2.72
C ALA A 19 3.30 8.73 1.59
N PHE A 20 3.40 8.30 0.33
CA PHE A 20 3.26 9.19 -0.82
C PHE A 20 1.88 9.86 -0.85
N PHE A 21 0.79 9.10 -0.78
CA PHE A 21 -0.57 9.67 -0.79
C PHE A 21 -0.82 10.58 0.42
N ALA A 22 -0.35 10.19 1.60
CA ALA A 22 -0.44 11.00 2.80
C ALA A 22 0.31 12.33 2.67
N ALA A 23 1.55 12.29 2.15
CA ALA A 23 2.36 13.49 1.91
C ALA A 23 1.70 14.44 0.90
N VAL A 24 1.16 13.91 -0.19
CA VAL A 24 0.41 14.70 -1.19
C VAL A 24 -0.85 15.32 -0.57
N GLY A 25 -1.57 14.57 0.26
CA GLY A 25 -2.75 15.08 0.98
C GLY A 25 -2.41 16.24 1.90
N VAL A 26 -1.38 16.10 2.74
CA VAL A 26 -0.91 17.14 3.67
C VAL A 26 -0.41 18.38 2.91
N ALA A 27 0.41 18.19 1.86
CA ALA A 27 0.91 19.28 1.04
C ALA A 27 -0.20 19.97 0.21
N GLY A 28 -1.25 19.24 -0.14
CA GLY A 28 -2.46 19.79 -0.76
C GLY A 28 -3.23 20.66 0.23
N TYR A 29 -3.54 20.12 1.41
CA TYR A 29 -4.27 20.82 2.46
C TYR A 29 -3.58 22.12 2.89
N GLY A 30 -2.26 22.12 3.04
CA GLY A 30 -1.52 23.35 3.39
C GLY A 30 -1.64 24.48 2.36
N ARG A 31 -2.13 24.22 1.14
CA ARG A 31 -2.35 25.21 0.09
C ARG A 31 -3.82 25.51 -0.18
N THR A 32 -4.71 24.53 0.01
CA THR A 32 -6.14 24.66 -0.32
C THR A 32 -7.03 24.84 0.91
N GLU A 33 -6.55 24.47 2.10
CA GLU A 33 -7.32 24.35 3.34
C GLU A 33 -8.57 23.45 3.20
N ASP A 34 -8.61 22.61 2.15
CA ASP A 34 -9.76 21.75 1.87
C ASP A 34 -9.64 20.41 2.60
N LEU A 35 -10.44 20.27 3.67
CA LEU A 35 -10.57 19.04 4.45
C LEU A 35 -11.08 17.84 3.63
N ARG A 36 -11.93 18.06 2.62
CA ARG A 36 -12.47 16.96 1.80
C ARG A 36 -11.37 16.35 0.94
N GLN A 37 -10.55 17.19 0.33
CA GLN A 37 -9.37 16.76 -0.41
C GLN A 37 -8.42 15.96 0.49
N LEU A 38 -8.12 16.47 1.70
CA LEU A 38 -7.26 15.78 2.66
C LEU A 38 -7.79 14.38 3.01
N MET A 39 -9.08 14.29 3.35
CA MET A 39 -9.73 13.02 3.70
C MET A 39 -9.71 12.03 2.53
N LEU A 40 -9.89 12.51 1.29
CA LEU A 40 -9.79 11.68 0.10
C LEU A 40 -8.39 11.09 -0.05
N PHE A 41 -7.33 11.90 0.08
CA PHE A 41 -5.95 11.42 0.01
C PHE A 41 -5.59 10.47 1.15
N LEU A 42 -6.11 10.70 2.36
CA LEU A 42 -5.93 9.79 3.48
C LEU A 42 -6.62 8.44 3.23
N GLY A 43 -7.83 8.47 2.66
CA GLY A 43 -8.54 7.27 2.20
C GLY A 43 -7.75 6.51 1.13
N LEU A 44 -7.19 7.23 0.15
CA LEU A 44 -6.33 6.64 -0.88
C LEU A 44 -5.06 6.03 -0.29
N ALA A 45 -4.47 6.63 0.75
CA ALA A 45 -3.30 6.06 1.42
C ALA A 45 -3.61 4.69 2.05
N VAL A 46 -4.73 4.59 2.78
CA VAL A 46 -5.17 3.31 3.37
C VAL A 46 -5.50 2.28 2.28
N LEU A 47 -6.16 2.71 1.21
CA LEU A 47 -6.56 1.86 0.10
C LEU A 47 -5.34 1.34 -0.67
N ALA A 48 -4.32 2.17 -0.88
CA ALA A 48 -3.05 1.78 -1.47
C ALA A 48 -2.34 0.71 -0.64
N PHE A 49 -2.30 0.86 0.69
CA PHE A 49 -1.74 -0.17 1.59
C PHE A 49 -2.44 -1.52 1.40
N GLY A 50 -3.77 -1.51 1.37
CA GLY A 50 -4.60 -2.70 1.18
C GLY A 50 -4.35 -3.38 -0.17
N ILE A 51 -4.35 -2.60 -1.26
CA ILE A 51 -4.09 -3.11 -2.62
C ILE A 51 -2.71 -3.75 -2.71
N VAL A 52 -1.66 -3.10 -2.21
CA VAL A 52 -0.30 -3.66 -2.26
C VAL A 52 -0.23 -4.98 -1.49
N LYS A 53 -0.79 -5.04 -0.28
CA LYS A 53 -0.83 -6.29 0.48
C LYS A 53 -1.59 -7.39 -0.25
N LEU A 54 -2.73 -7.08 -0.84
CA LEU A 54 -3.56 -8.04 -1.55
C LEU A 54 -2.86 -8.57 -2.82
N ALA A 55 -2.17 -7.69 -3.56
CA ALA A 55 -1.39 -8.09 -4.72
C ALA A 55 -0.27 -9.07 -4.34
N PHE A 56 0.50 -8.76 -3.29
CA PHE A 56 1.55 -9.65 -2.81
C PHE A 56 1.02 -10.95 -2.20
N TYR A 57 -0.14 -10.91 -1.54
CA TYR A 57 -0.83 -12.12 -1.11
C TYR A 57 -1.20 -13.01 -2.30
N GLY A 58 -1.72 -12.43 -3.37
CA GLY A 58 -2.01 -13.14 -4.62
C GLY A 58 -0.76 -13.75 -5.26
N ILE A 59 0.34 -12.98 -5.32
CA ILE A 59 1.63 -13.46 -5.85
C ILE A 59 2.16 -14.63 -5.02
N ASN A 60 2.16 -14.53 -3.69
CA ASN A 60 2.60 -15.62 -2.82
C ASN A 60 1.74 -16.87 -3.00
N ARG A 61 0.42 -16.72 -3.07
CA ARG A 61 -0.49 -17.85 -3.32
C ARG A 61 -0.24 -18.52 -4.67
N LEU A 62 0.10 -17.74 -5.69
CA LEU A 62 0.47 -18.26 -7.01
C LEU A 62 1.79 -19.05 -6.94
N LEU A 63 2.81 -18.49 -6.28
CA LEU A 63 4.11 -19.15 -6.09
C LEU A 63 3.97 -20.45 -5.31
N ASP A 64 3.23 -20.44 -4.19
CA ASP A 64 2.98 -21.61 -3.36
C ASP A 64 2.32 -22.74 -4.17
N SER A 65 1.41 -22.41 -5.10
CA SER A 65 0.76 -23.41 -5.96
C SER A 65 1.65 -24.06 -7.02
N ILE A 66 2.79 -23.42 -7.34
CA ILE A 66 3.77 -23.93 -8.30
C ILE A 66 4.81 -24.80 -7.59
N ASP A 67 5.23 -24.41 -6.38
CA ASP A 67 6.23 -25.11 -5.56
C ASP A 67 5.72 -26.46 -5.00
N GLU A 68 4.40 -26.68 -4.99
CA GLU A 68 3.76 -27.90 -4.51
C GLU A 68 3.77 -29.06 -5.54
N ARG A 69 4.40 -28.87 -6.71
CA ARG A 69 4.62 -29.90 -7.75
C ARG A 69 6.09 -30.32 -7.83
#